data_AF-K6ZLE1-F1
#
_entry.id   AF-K6ZLE1-F1
#
_cell.length_a   1.000
_cell.length_b   1.000
_cell.length_c   1.000
_cell.angle_alpha   90.00
_cell.angle_beta   90.00
_cell.angle_gamma   90.00
#
_symmetry.space_group_name_H-M   'P 1'
#
loop_
_entity.id
_entity.type
_entity.pdbx_description
1 polymer ?
#
loop_
_entity_poly.entity_id
_entity_poly.type
_entity_poly.pdbx_seq_one_letter_code
_entity_poly.pdbx_strand_id
1 'polypeptide(L)'
;MKNKVSPEVEAQAMKMAKGTQKAGQTKDQTKLIAQGIRKGIAEYKKQQGKKSREMDKQRKQKTKQRENESIETVDEVSANNSIKVLPWVLLALSWLGFVGYLFVFHV
;
A
#
# COMPACT_ATOMS: atom_id res chain seq x y z
N MET A 1 -12.57 29.04 -14.88
CA MET A 1 -13.44 27.94 -14.37
C MET A 1 -13.89 28.30 -12.96
N LYS A 2 -15.19 28.56 -12.75
CA LYS A 2 -15.74 28.94 -11.44
C LYS A 2 -15.71 27.69 -10.55
N ASN A 3 -14.79 27.64 -9.59
CA ASN A 3 -14.81 26.62 -8.54
C ASN A 3 -16.10 26.79 -7.72
N LYS A 4 -17.18 26.12 -8.14
CA LYS A 4 -18.42 26.01 -7.36
C LYS A 4 -18.09 25.17 -6.13
N VAL A 5 -17.66 25.85 -5.07
CA VAL A 5 -17.57 25.24 -3.74
C VAL A 5 -19.00 24.98 -3.27
N SER A 6 -19.26 23.79 -2.71
CA SER A 6 -20.59 23.35 -2.27
C SER A 6 -21.27 24.41 -1.38
N PRO A 7 -22.58 24.63 -1.51
CA PRO A 7 -23.33 25.54 -0.63
C PRO A 7 -23.19 25.17 0.86
N GLU A 8 -22.96 23.90 1.18
CA GLU A 8 -22.70 23.45 2.55
C GLU A 8 -21.40 24.01 3.11
N VAL A 9 -20.34 24.08 2.30
CA VAL A 9 -19.04 24.63 2.70
C VAL A 9 -19.15 26.14 2.92
N GLU A 10 -19.96 26.82 2.11
CA GLU A 10 -20.25 28.25 2.30
C GLU A 10 -21.03 28.50 3.60
N ALA A 11 -22.05 27.70 3.89
CA ALA A 11 -22.80 27.78 5.14
C ALA A 11 -21.94 27.48 6.36
N GLN A 12 -21.09 26.44 6.30
CA GLN A 12 -20.15 26.11 7.38
C GLN A 12 -19.10 27.21 7.56
N ALA A 13 -18.54 27.74 6.48
CA ALA A 13 -17.55 28.82 6.56
C ALA A 13 -18.14 30.08 7.20
N MET A 14 -19.40 30.43 6.87
CA MET A 14 -20.12 31.53 7.52
C MET A 14 -20.38 31.25 9.01
N LYS A 15 -20.75 30.02 9.38
CA LYS A 15 -20.94 29.61 10.78
C LYS A 15 -19.64 29.71 11.58
N MET A 16 -18.53 29.23 11.01
CA MET A 16 -17.21 29.32 11.62
C MET A 16 -16.74 30.77 11.76
N ALA A 17 -16.87 31.58 10.71
CA ALA A 17 -16.48 33.00 10.75
C ALA A 17 -17.27 33.78 11.82
N LYS A 18 -18.58 33.53 11.95
CA LYS A 18 -19.41 34.11 13.01
C LYS A 18 -19.03 33.60 14.41
N GLY A 19 -18.71 32.31 14.54
CA GLY A 19 -18.28 31.72 15.82
C GLY A 19 -16.94 32.26 16.32
N THR A 20 -16.05 32.67 15.40
CA THR A 20 -14.73 33.26 15.71
C THR A 20 -14.73 34.79 15.64
N GLN A 21 -15.89 35.42 15.47
CA GLN A 21 -16.02 36.86 15.30
C GLN A 21 -15.57 37.59 16.57
N LYS A 22 -14.66 38.56 16.45
CA LYS A 22 -14.26 39.43 17.56
C LYS A 22 -15.26 40.57 17.75
N ALA A 23 -15.42 41.02 18.99
CA ALA A 23 -16.23 42.20 19.31
C ALA A 23 -15.75 43.42 18.50
N GLY A 24 -16.67 44.08 17.79
CA GLY A 24 -16.37 45.22 16.90
C GLY A 24 -16.14 44.88 15.43
N GLN A 25 -16.14 43.61 15.02
CA GLN A 25 -15.98 43.22 13.61
C GLN A 25 -17.23 43.53 12.76
N THR A 26 -17.02 44.10 11.57
CA THR A 26 -18.12 44.42 10.63
C THR A 26 -18.60 43.18 9.88
N LYS A 27 -19.86 43.21 9.40
CA LYS A 27 -20.45 42.10 8.63
C LYS A 27 -19.64 41.76 7.37
N ASP A 28 -19.08 42.78 6.71
CA ASP A 28 -18.26 42.59 5.51
C ASP A 28 -16.92 41.91 5.84
N GLN A 29 -16.30 42.23 6.97
CA GLN A 29 -15.09 41.55 7.45
C GLN A 29 -15.37 40.08 7.77
N THR A 30 -16.48 39.78 8.45
CA THR A 30 -16.89 38.39 8.71
C THR A 30 -17.14 37.63 7.40
N LYS A 31 -17.73 38.29 6.39
CA LYS A 31 -17.95 37.70 5.06
C LYS A 31 -16.64 37.44 4.31
N LEU A 32 -15.66 38.34 4.41
CA LEU A 32 -14.30 38.12 3.87
C LEU A 32 -13.61 36.93 4.52
N ILE A 33 -13.73 36.79 5.85
CA ILE A 33 -13.19 35.63 6.58
C ILE A 33 -13.88 34.34 6.12
N ALA A 34 -15.20 34.33 6.00
CA ALA A 34 -15.94 33.19 5.48
C ALA A 34 -15.50 32.82 4.06
N GLN A 35 -15.23 33.81 3.20
CA GLN A 35 -14.69 33.57 1.85
C GLN A 35 -13.28 32.96 1.89
N GLY A 36 -12.42 33.41 2.82
CA GLY A 36 -11.11 32.83 3.07
C GLY A 36 -11.17 31.36 3.49
N ILE A 37 -12.01 31.06 4.50
CA ILE A 37 -12.25 29.68 4.99
C ILE A 37 -12.78 28.80 3.84
N ARG A 38 -13.73 29.30 3.06
CA ARG A 38 -14.28 28.60 1.89
C ARG A 38 -13.19 28.25 0.87
N LYS A 39 -12.29 29.19 0.54
CA LYS A 39 -11.15 28.94 -0.35
C LYS A 39 -10.19 27.91 0.24
N GLY A 40 -9.84 28.05 1.52
CA GLY A 40 -8.92 27.13 2.21
C GLY A 40 -9.41 25.68 2.19
N ILE A 41 -10.69 25.45 2.50
CA ILE A 41 -11.29 24.10 2.45
C ILE A 41 -11.25 23.53 1.03
N ALA A 42 -11.57 24.34 0.02
CA ALA A 42 -11.54 23.91 -1.37
C ALA A 42 -10.13 23.51 -1.83
N GLU A 43 -9.13 24.30 -1.46
CA GLU A 43 -7.73 24.06 -1.78
C GLU A 43 -7.17 22.83 -1.06
N TYR A 44 -7.46 22.69 0.24
CA TYR A 44 -7.08 21.52 1.02
C TYR A 44 -7.66 20.23 0.44
N LYS A 45 -8.96 20.22 0.11
CA LYS A 45 -9.63 19.06 -0.51
C LYS A 45 -9.00 18.70 -1.85
N LYS A 46 -8.59 19.69 -2.65
CA LYS A 46 -7.90 19.49 -3.92
C LYS A 46 -6.51 18.86 -3.72
N GLN A 47 -5.75 19.32 -2.74
CA GLN A 47 -4.43 18.77 -2.42
C GLN A 47 -4.54 17.33 -1.88
N GLN A 48 -5.48 17.08 -0.97
CA GLN A 48 -5.81 15.74 -0.46
C GLN A 48 -6.15 14.76 -1.59
N GLY A 49 -7.00 15.18 -2.53
CA GLY A 49 -7.36 14.35 -3.69
C GLY A 49 -6.17 14.01 -4.59
N LYS A 50 -5.23 14.94 -4.78
CA LYS A 50 -3.98 14.67 -5.52
C LYS A 50 -3.11 13.65 -4.79
N LYS A 51 -2.91 13.83 -3.47
CA LYS A 51 -2.12 12.92 -2.64
C LYS A 51 -2.67 11.51 -2.63
N SER A 52 -3.99 11.35 -2.51
CA SER A 52 -4.64 10.03 -2.56
C SER A 52 -4.38 9.31 -3.88
N ARG A 53 -4.47 10.01 -5.02
CA ARG A 53 -4.18 9.41 -6.34
C ARG A 53 -2.73 9.00 -6.50
N GLU A 54 -1.81 9.78 -5.93
CA GLU A 54 -0.38 9.47 -5.96
C GLU A 54 -0.07 8.24 -5.11
N MET A 55 -0.66 8.12 -3.92
CA MET A 55 -0.56 6.93 -3.08
C MET A 55 -1.12 5.68 -3.74
N ASP A 56 -2.26 5.80 -4.45
CA ASP A 56 -2.83 4.68 -5.20
C ASP A 56 -1.92 4.25 -6.36
N LYS A 57 -1.31 5.21 -7.06
CA LYS A 57 -0.34 4.93 -8.12
C LYS A 57 0.88 4.20 -7.58
N GLN A 58 1.41 4.64 -6.44
CA GLN A 58 2.55 3.98 -5.78
C GLN A 58 2.19 2.57 -5.30
N ARG A 59 1.00 2.35 -4.73
CA ARG A 59 0.54 1.02 -4.31
C ARG A 59 0.44 0.06 -5.50
N LYS A 60 -0.12 0.52 -6.61
CA LYS A 60 -0.20 -0.28 -7.86
C LYS A 60 1.18 -0.60 -8.42
N GLN A 61 2.11 0.36 -8.42
CA GLN A 61 3.49 0.12 -8.85
C GLN A 61 4.22 -0.88 -7.95
N LYS A 62 4.12 -0.76 -6.63
CA LYS A 62 4.75 -1.70 -5.68
C LYS A 62 4.20 -3.12 -5.82
N THR A 63 2.90 -3.26 -6.08
CA THR A 63 2.29 -4.59 -6.33
C THR A 63 2.87 -5.20 -7.60
N LYS A 64 2.97 -4.41 -8.69
CA LYS A 64 3.54 -4.87 -9.96
C LYS A 64 5.04 -5.20 -9.85
N GLN A 65 5.80 -4.46 -9.04
CA GLN A 65 7.21 -4.78 -8.76
C GLN A 65 7.36 -6.08 -7.97
N ARG A 66 6.52 -6.30 -6.94
CA ARG A 66 6.51 -7.56 -6.18
C ARG A 66 6.14 -8.76 -7.04
N GLU A 67 5.23 -8.59 -7.99
CA GLU A 67 4.87 -9.65 -8.93
C GLU A 67 6.04 -10.01 -9.85
N ASN A 68 6.78 -9.01 -10.37
CA ASN A 68 7.99 -9.26 -11.16
C ASN A 68 9.14 -9.88 -10.33
N GLU A 69 9.35 -9.41 -9.09
CA GLU A 69 10.35 -9.97 -8.18
C GLU A 69 9.97 -11.40 -7.74
N SER A 70 8.67 -11.71 -7.64
CA SER A 70 8.18 -13.07 -7.41
C SER A 70 8.40 -13.99 -8.60
N ILE A 71 8.50 -13.47 -9.83
CA ILE A 71 8.82 -14.27 -11.02
C ILE A 71 10.34 -14.54 -11.07
N GLU A 72 11.18 -13.55 -10.77
CA GLU A 72 12.64 -13.72 -10.70
C GLU A 72 13.09 -14.65 -9.56
N THR A 73 12.41 -14.60 -8.40
CA THR A 73 12.73 -15.51 -7.28
C THR A 73 12.34 -16.95 -7.54
N VAL A 74 11.36 -17.23 -8.41
CA VAL A 74 10.99 -18.62 -8.80
C VAL A 74 12.13 -19.30 -9.57
N ASP A 75 12.90 -18.56 -10.38
CA ASP A 75 14.08 -19.09 -11.05
C ASP A 75 15.24 -19.39 -10.08
N GLU A 76 15.35 -18.63 -8.97
CA GLU A 76 16.39 -18.85 -7.96
C GLU A 76 16.10 -20.04 -7.02
N VAL A 77 14.82 -20.41 -6.82
CA VAL A 77 14.47 -21.60 -5.99
C VAL A 77 14.87 -22.93 -6.64
N SER A 78 15.20 -22.94 -7.94
CA SER A 78 15.66 -24.16 -8.62
C SER A 78 16.99 -24.69 -8.05
N ALA A 79 17.82 -23.81 -7.47
CA ALA A 79 19.08 -24.20 -6.80
C ALA A 79 18.87 -24.97 -5.48
N ASN A 80 17.67 -24.93 -4.87
CA ASN A 80 17.36 -25.60 -3.60
C ASN A 80 16.86 -27.05 -3.77
N ASN A 81 16.69 -27.52 -5.01
CA ASN A 81 16.28 -28.91 -5.29
C ASN A 81 17.37 -29.94 -4.97
N SER A 82 18.65 -29.57 -4.98
CA SER A 82 19.77 -30.46 -4.68
C SER A 82 19.79 -30.97 -3.23
N ILE A 83 19.22 -30.21 -2.28
CA ILE A 83 19.12 -30.62 -0.88
C ILE A 83 17.97 -31.63 -0.69
N LYS A 84 16.94 -31.62 -1.54
CA LYS A 84 15.80 -32.54 -1.47
C LYS A 84 16.10 -33.96 -1.99
N VAL A 85 17.12 -34.14 -2.84
CA VAL A 85 17.53 -35.46 -3.35
C VAL A 85 18.49 -36.22 -2.43
N LEU A 86 19.16 -35.53 -1.51
CA LEU A 86 20.05 -36.12 -0.51
C LEU A 86 19.43 -37.28 0.30
N PRO A 87 18.23 -37.15 0.90
CA PRO A 87 17.64 -38.24 1.68
C PRO A 87 17.29 -39.46 0.82
N TRP A 88 16.92 -39.28 -0.45
CA TRP A 88 16.61 -40.38 -1.37
C TRP A 88 17.84 -41.17 -1.79
N VAL A 89 18.98 -40.48 -2.01
CA VAL A 89 20.25 -41.15 -2.33
C VAL A 89 20.79 -41.93 -1.13
N LEU A 90 20.73 -41.34 0.07
CA LEU A 90 21.11 -42.05 1.31
C LEU A 90 20.24 -43.29 1.54
N LEU A 91 18.94 -43.19 1.24
CA LEU A 91 18.01 -44.31 1.40
C LEU A 91 18.33 -45.45 0.42
N ALA A 92 18.57 -45.14 -0.86
CA ALA A 92 18.96 -46.14 -1.84
C ALA A 92 20.27 -46.85 -1.47
N LEU A 93 21.25 -46.09 -0.96
CA LEU A 93 22.54 -46.64 -0.53
C LEU A 93 22.40 -47.56 0.69
N SER A 94 21.53 -47.20 1.65
CA SER A 94 21.25 -48.02 2.84
C SER A 94 20.60 -49.36 2.48
N TRP A 95 19.63 -49.37 1.56
CA TRP A 95 19.00 -50.61 1.11
C TRP A 95 19.93 -51.51 0.30
N LEU A 96 20.76 -50.95 -0.58
CA LEU A 96 21.77 -51.72 -1.33
C LEU A 96 22.75 -52.42 -0.39
N GLY A 97 23.22 -51.73 0.65
CA GLY A 97 24.08 -52.32 1.67
C GLY A 97 23.38 -53.43 2.46
N PHE A 98 22.12 -53.23 2.84
CA PHE A 98 21.35 -54.23 3.59
C PHE A 98 21.02 -55.47 2.75
N VAL A 99 20.57 -55.30 1.51
CA VAL A 99 20.30 -56.40 0.58
C VAL A 99 21.57 -57.17 0.26
N GLY A 100 22.69 -56.47 0.02
CA GLY A 100 23.99 -57.11 -0.19
C GLY A 100 24.45 -57.92 1.02
N TYR A 101 24.31 -57.35 2.23
CA TYR A 101 24.63 -58.07 3.47
C TYR A 101 23.76 -59.31 3.66
N LEU A 102 22.45 -59.22 3.43
CA LEU A 102 21.55 -60.38 3.50
C LEU A 102 21.93 -61.45 2.49
N PHE A 103 22.31 -61.10 1.26
CA PHE A 103 22.75 -62.09 0.27
C PHE A 103 24.07 -62.77 0.65
N VAL A 104 25.03 -62.03 1.21
CA VAL A 104 26.31 -62.57 1.65
C VAL A 104 26.18 -63.40 2.93
N PHE A 105 25.24 -63.06 3.81
CA PHE A 105 25.02 -63.75 5.09
C PHE A 105 24.02 -64.92 5.00
N HIS A 106 23.21 -64.99 3.93
CA HIS A 106 22.21 -66.05 3.71
C HIS A 106 22.65 -67.12 2.69
N VAL A 107 23.88 -67.02 2.16
CA VAL A 107 24.60 -68.08 1.44
C VAL A 107 25.55 -68.76 2.41
#